data_AF-A0A898I7S3-F1
#
_entry.id   AF-A0A898I7S3-F1
#
_cell.length_a   1.000
_cell.length_b   1.000
_cell.length_c   1.000
_cell.angle_alpha   90.00
_cell.angle_beta   90.00
_cell.angle_gamma   90.00
#
_symmetry.space_group_name_H-M   'P 1'
#
loop_
_entity.id
_entity.type
_entity.pdbx_description
1 polymer ?
#
loop_
_entity_poly.entity_id
_entity_poly.type
_entity_poly.pdbx_seq_one_letter_code
_entity_poly.pdbx_strand_id
1 'polypeptide(L)'
;EAVHAWRNALTGAPLNLTPDQVVAIASNIGGKQALETVQRLLPVLCEQHGLTPDQVVAIASNSGGKPALETVQRLLPVLCEQHGLTPDQVVAIASNNGGKPALETVQRLLPVLCEQHGLTPDQVVAIASHDGGKPALETVQRLLPVLCEQHGLTRAQVVAIASNGGGKQALETVQRLLPVLRQAHGLTPAQVVAIASHDGGKQALETVQQLLPVLCEQHGLTPAQVVAIASNIGGKQALETVQRLLPVLCEQHGLIPAQVVAIASNGGGKPALETVQRLLPVLCEQHGLTPDQVVAIASHDGGKQALETVQRLLPVLRQAHGLTPAQVVAIASNNGGKPALETVQRLLPVLCEQHGLTPDQVVAIASNIGGKQALETVQRLLPVLCEQHGLTPDQVVAIASNIGGKQALETVQRLLPVLCEQHGLTPDQVVAIASNGGGKPALESTFAQLSRPD
;
A
#
# COMPACT_ATOMS: atom_id res chain seq x y z
N GLU A 1 -32.09 -13.67 -4.02
CA GLU A 1 -32.58 -15.05 -3.98
C GLU A 1 -31.50 -16.11 -4.20
N ALA A 2 -30.69 -16.04 -5.27
CA ALA A 2 -29.61 -17.03 -5.51
C ALA A 2 -28.62 -17.18 -4.34
N VAL A 3 -28.11 -16.08 -3.77
CA VAL A 3 -27.17 -16.10 -2.62
C VAL A 3 -27.77 -16.79 -1.39
N HIS A 4 -29.09 -16.68 -1.18
CA HIS A 4 -29.77 -17.33 -0.05
C HIS A 4 -29.83 -18.85 -0.18
N ALA A 5 -29.96 -19.38 -1.40
CA ALA A 5 -29.90 -20.83 -1.64
C ALA A 5 -28.49 -21.40 -1.43
N TRP A 6 -27.46 -20.62 -1.75
CA TRP A 6 -26.05 -21.03 -1.62
C TRP A 6 -25.49 -20.91 -0.20
N ARG A 7 -26.09 -20.07 0.65
CA ARG A 7 -25.61 -19.84 2.02
C ARG A 7 -25.45 -21.17 2.78
N ASN A 8 -26.49 -21.99 2.85
CA ASN A 8 -26.44 -23.23 3.62
C ASN A 8 -25.47 -24.28 3.04
N ALA A 9 -25.29 -24.30 1.72
CA ALA A 9 -24.41 -25.27 1.04
C ALA A 9 -22.92 -24.91 1.16
N LEU A 10 -22.59 -23.62 1.28
CA LEU A 10 -21.22 -23.12 1.31
C LEU A 10 -20.71 -22.83 2.73
N THR A 11 -21.61 -22.50 3.67
CA THR A 11 -21.24 -22.29 5.08
C THR A 11 -21.18 -23.60 5.89
N GLY A 12 -21.66 -24.70 5.34
CA GLY A 12 -21.57 -26.03 5.94
C GLY A 12 -20.31 -26.80 5.53
N ALA A 13 -20.06 -27.92 6.20
CA ALA A 13 -18.99 -28.85 5.82
C ALA A 13 -19.24 -29.40 4.39
N PRO A 14 -18.18 -29.61 3.57
CA PRO A 14 -16.76 -29.47 3.91
C PRO A 14 -16.17 -28.07 3.66
N LEU A 15 -16.95 -27.11 3.14
CA LEU A 15 -16.43 -25.86 2.59
C LEU A 15 -16.20 -24.77 3.65
N ASN A 16 -17.06 -24.72 4.68
CA ASN A 16 -16.94 -23.84 5.85
C ASN A 16 -16.63 -22.36 5.50
N LEU A 17 -17.16 -21.86 4.39
CA LEU A 17 -16.94 -20.47 3.99
C LEU A 17 -17.73 -19.53 4.91
N THR A 18 -17.14 -18.38 5.23
CA THR A 18 -17.82 -17.32 5.96
C THR A 18 -18.86 -16.63 5.08
N PRO A 19 -19.91 -16.01 5.66
CA PRO A 19 -20.86 -15.20 4.90
C PRO A 19 -20.19 -14.12 4.04
N ASP A 20 -19.14 -13.48 4.55
CA ASP A 20 -18.42 -12.42 3.84
C ASP A 20 -17.67 -12.96 2.62
N GLN A 21 -17.04 -14.14 2.72
CA GLN A 21 -16.41 -14.81 1.58
C GLN A 21 -17.45 -15.17 0.51
N VAL A 22 -18.64 -15.67 0.90
CA VAL A 22 -19.72 -15.98 -0.05
C VAL A 22 -20.19 -14.71 -0.76
N VAL A 23 -20.33 -13.59 -0.04
CA VAL A 23 -20.69 -12.29 -0.62
C VAL A 23 -19.62 -11.80 -1.58
N ALA A 24 -18.33 -11.89 -1.21
CA ALA A 24 -17.22 -11.48 -2.07
C ALA A 24 -17.23 -12.22 -3.42
N ILE A 25 -17.45 -13.53 -3.41
CA ILE A 25 -17.56 -14.33 -4.64
C ILE A 25 -18.80 -13.95 -5.45
N ALA A 26 -19.96 -13.79 -4.78
CA ALA A 26 -21.23 -13.53 -5.43
C ALA A 26 -21.33 -12.14 -6.07
N SER A 27 -20.64 -11.14 -5.53
CA SER A 27 -20.72 -9.73 -5.94
C SER A 27 -19.98 -9.38 -7.24
N ASN A 28 -19.54 -10.39 -8.00
CA ASN A 28 -18.82 -10.22 -9.26
C ASN A 28 -19.65 -10.65 -10.49
N ILE A 29 -19.27 -10.18 -11.68
CA ILE A 29 -19.90 -10.62 -12.93
C ILE A 29 -19.68 -12.13 -13.09
N GLY A 30 -20.77 -12.88 -13.19
CA GLY A 30 -20.73 -14.35 -13.22
C GLY A 30 -20.64 -15.00 -11.83
N GLY A 31 -20.92 -14.28 -10.74
CA GLY A 31 -20.80 -14.77 -9.36
C GLY A 31 -21.50 -16.10 -9.08
N LYS A 32 -22.68 -16.35 -9.67
CA LYS A 32 -23.36 -17.66 -9.59
C LYS A 32 -22.46 -18.81 -10.09
N GLN A 33 -21.82 -18.61 -11.24
CA GLN A 33 -20.92 -19.61 -11.84
C GLN A 33 -19.66 -19.80 -10.99
N ALA A 34 -19.15 -18.73 -10.39
CA ALA A 34 -18.02 -18.81 -9.46
C ALA A 34 -18.38 -19.62 -8.21
N LEU A 35 -19.54 -19.36 -7.58
CA LEU A 35 -20.02 -20.12 -6.40
C LEU A 35 -20.17 -21.62 -6.70
N GLU A 36 -20.81 -21.98 -7.83
CA GLU A 36 -20.94 -23.38 -8.28
C GLU A 36 -19.56 -24.04 -8.47
N THR A 37 -18.60 -23.30 -8.99
CA THR A 37 -17.25 -23.81 -9.26
C THR A 37 -16.44 -23.94 -7.98
N VAL A 38 -16.57 -23.02 -7.03
CA VAL A 38 -15.96 -23.10 -5.69
C VAL A 38 -16.49 -24.33 -4.95
N GLN A 39 -17.80 -24.57 -4.97
CA GLN A 39 -18.38 -25.76 -4.34
C GLN A 39 -17.74 -27.05 -4.87
N ARG A 40 -17.50 -27.10 -6.19
CA ARG A 40 -16.93 -28.27 -6.87
C ARG A 40 -15.42 -28.40 -6.67
N LEU A 41 -14.68 -27.29 -6.76
CA LEU A 41 -13.22 -27.32 -6.88
C LEU A 41 -12.47 -26.98 -5.59
N LEU A 42 -13.09 -26.36 -4.59
CA LEU A 42 -12.39 -26.02 -3.35
C LEU A 42 -11.77 -27.26 -2.68
N PRO A 43 -12.48 -28.39 -2.48
CA PRO A 43 -11.87 -29.57 -1.85
C PRO A 43 -10.70 -30.11 -2.68
N VAL A 44 -10.87 -30.17 -4.00
CA VAL A 44 -9.84 -30.68 -4.93
C VAL A 44 -8.60 -29.79 -4.92
N LEU A 45 -8.76 -28.47 -4.97
CA LEU A 45 -7.68 -27.50 -4.95
C LEU A 45 -6.93 -27.51 -3.61
N CYS A 46 -7.65 -27.70 -2.50
CA CYS A 46 -7.02 -27.80 -1.18
C CYS A 46 -6.28 -29.13 -0.99
N GLU A 47 -6.92 -30.26 -1.28
CA GLU A 47 -6.36 -31.59 -1.02
C GLU A 47 -5.25 -31.97 -1.99
N GLN A 48 -5.41 -31.67 -3.29
CA GLN A 48 -4.48 -32.12 -4.34
C GLN A 48 -3.41 -31.10 -4.68
N HIS A 49 -3.68 -29.81 -4.48
CA HIS A 49 -2.78 -28.73 -4.87
C HIS A 49 -2.29 -27.88 -3.69
N GLY A 50 -2.68 -28.21 -2.46
CA GLY A 50 -2.21 -27.56 -1.24
C GLY A 50 -2.67 -26.11 -1.10
N LEU A 51 -3.67 -25.66 -1.86
CA LEU A 51 -4.20 -24.31 -1.73
C LEU A 51 -5.02 -24.17 -0.46
N THR A 52 -5.00 -22.98 0.13
CA THR A 52 -5.88 -22.65 1.26
C THR A 52 -7.28 -22.26 0.77
N PRO A 53 -8.33 -22.42 1.60
CA PRO A 53 -9.66 -21.91 1.28
C PRO A 53 -9.65 -20.41 0.91
N ASP A 54 -8.84 -19.60 1.61
CA ASP A 54 -8.70 -18.16 1.33
C ASP A 54 -8.11 -17.88 -0.05
N GLN A 55 -7.13 -18.67 -0.50
CA GLN A 55 -6.59 -18.56 -1.86
C GLN A 55 -7.64 -18.90 -2.92
N VAL A 56 -8.43 -19.96 -2.70
CA VAL A 56 -9.53 -20.33 -3.60
C VAL A 56 -10.58 -19.22 -3.67
N VAL A 57 -10.95 -18.63 -2.52
CA VAL A 57 -11.86 -17.48 -2.44
C VAL A 57 -11.28 -16.27 -3.17
N ALA A 58 -9.99 -15.97 -3.00
CA ALA A 58 -9.32 -14.85 -3.66
C ALA A 58 -9.36 -14.98 -5.19
N ILE A 59 -9.13 -16.19 -5.73
CA ILE A 59 -9.26 -16.45 -7.18
C ILE A 59 -10.72 -16.27 -7.64
N ALA A 60 -11.67 -16.81 -6.87
CA ALA A 60 -13.09 -16.81 -7.22
C ALA A 60 -13.75 -15.43 -7.15
N SER A 61 -13.22 -14.52 -6.34
CA SER A 61 -13.80 -13.19 -6.05
C SER A 61 -13.47 -12.13 -7.12
N ASN A 62 -13.45 -12.52 -8.38
CA ASN A 62 -13.17 -11.67 -9.53
C ASN A 62 -14.16 -11.93 -10.68
N SER A 63 -14.27 -10.99 -11.62
CA SER A 63 -15.03 -11.22 -12.85
C SER A 63 -14.37 -12.33 -13.66
N GLY A 64 -15.11 -13.41 -13.91
CA GLY A 64 -14.54 -14.63 -14.50
C GLY A 64 -13.86 -15.56 -13.50
N GLY A 65 -14.26 -15.56 -12.22
CA GLY A 65 -13.73 -16.48 -11.21
C GLY A 65 -13.82 -17.97 -11.58
N LYS A 66 -14.92 -18.42 -12.22
CA LYS A 66 -15.06 -19.81 -12.73
C LYS A 66 -13.92 -20.21 -13.68
N PRO A 67 -13.73 -19.54 -14.83
CA PRO A 67 -12.66 -19.93 -15.75
C PRO A 67 -11.27 -19.78 -15.12
N ALA A 68 -11.06 -18.86 -14.17
CA ALA A 68 -9.80 -18.76 -13.44
C ALA A 68 -9.54 -20.02 -12.59
N LEU A 69 -10.50 -20.44 -11.76
CA LEU A 69 -10.39 -21.66 -10.93
C LEU A 69 -10.13 -22.92 -11.77
N GLU A 70 -10.87 -23.11 -12.87
CA GLU A 70 -10.67 -24.25 -13.77
C GLU A 70 -9.28 -24.21 -14.42
N THR A 71 -8.74 -23.02 -14.69
CA THR A 71 -7.41 -22.86 -15.26
C THR A 71 -6.32 -23.10 -14.23
N VAL A 72 -6.51 -22.67 -12.98
CA VAL A 72 -5.60 -22.99 -11.87
C VAL A 72 -5.52 -24.50 -11.67
N GLN A 73 -6.65 -25.20 -11.57
CA GLN A 73 -6.66 -26.66 -11.46
C GLN A 73 -5.86 -27.33 -12.59
N ARG A 74 -6.02 -26.84 -13.83
CA ARG A 74 -5.36 -27.40 -15.01
C ARG A 74 -3.87 -27.06 -15.11
N LEU A 75 -3.49 -25.83 -14.77
CA LEU A 75 -2.15 -25.30 -15.07
C LEU A 75 -1.23 -25.20 -13.87
N LEU A 76 -1.74 -25.22 -12.63
CA LEU A 76 -0.90 -25.12 -11.43
C LEU A 76 0.22 -26.17 -11.42
N PRO A 77 -0.02 -27.48 -11.66
CA PRO A 77 1.05 -28.47 -11.68
C PRO A 77 2.12 -28.16 -12.74
N VAL A 78 1.68 -27.84 -13.96
CA VAL A 78 2.59 -27.54 -15.08
C VAL A 78 3.43 -26.30 -14.82
N LEU A 79 2.81 -25.22 -14.29
CA LEU A 79 3.49 -23.98 -13.95
C LEU A 79 4.50 -24.17 -12.80
N CYS A 80 4.19 -25.03 -11.83
CA CYS A 80 5.11 -25.31 -10.73
C CYS A 80 6.26 -26.23 -11.17
N GLU A 81 5.95 -27.36 -11.79
CA GLU A 81 6.93 -28.40 -12.13
C GLU A 81 7.85 -27.99 -13.29
N GLN A 82 7.31 -27.35 -14.33
CA GLN A 82 8.07 -27.05 -15.56
C GLN A 82 8.65 -25.64 -15.58
N HIS A 83 8.03 -24.71 -14.86
CA HIS A 83 8.42 -23.29 -14.88
C HIS A 83 8.91 -22.77 -13.52
N GLY A 84 8.96 -23.64 -12.49
CA GLY A 84 9.50 -23.31 -11.18
C GLY A 84 8.71 -22.25 -10.41
N LEU A 85 7.46 -21.99 -10.80
CA LEU A 85 6.60 -21.07 -10.07
C LEU A 85 6.12 -21.70 -8.76
N THR A 86 5.90 -20.89 -7.75
CA THR A 86 5.25 -21.34 -6.51
C THR A 86 3.72 -21.33 -6.66
N PRO A 87 2.98 -22.13 -5.87
CA PRO A 87 1.53 -22.04 -5.81
C PRO A 87 1.04 -20.62 -5.51
N ASP A 88 1.73 -19.88 -4.63
CA ASP A 88 1.40 -18.50 -4.30
C ASP A 88 1.53 -17.56 -5.50
N GLN A 89 2.54 -17.74 -6.35
CA GLN A 89 2.67 -16.97 -7.59
C GLN A 89 1.57 -17.29 -8.60
N VAL A 90 1.18 -18.57 -8.72
CA VAL A 90 0.05 -18.97 -9.57
C VAL A 90 -1.26 -18.37 -9.07
N VAL A 91 -1.48 -18.38 -7.75
CA VAL A 91 -2.63 -17.72 -7.12
C VAL A 91 -2.61 -16.21 -7.38
N ALA A 92 -1.47 -15.54 -7.20
CA ALA A 92 -1.34 -14.10 -7.44
C ALA A 92 -1.71 -13.71 -8.88
N ILE A 93 -1.31 -14.50 -9.89
CA ILE A 93 -1.70 -14.29 -11.29
C ILE A 93 -3.21 -14.51 -11.48
N ALA A 94 -3.76 -15.56 -10.88
CA ALA A 94 -5.14 -15.97 -11.04
C ALA A 94 -6.15 -15.07 -10.32
N SER A 95 -5.75 -14.42 -9.24
CA SER A 95 -6.58 -13.54 -8.38
C SER A 95 -6.80 -12.14 -8.97
N ASN A 96 -7.04 -12.04 -10.28
CA ASN A 96 -7.32 -10.80 -11.00
C ASN A 96 -8.44 -11.01 -12.05
N ASN A 97 -9.04 -9.92 -12.53
CA ASN A 97 -9.95 -10.00 -13.66
C ASN A 97 -9.19 -10.48 -14.90
N GLY A 98 -9.67 -11.58 -15.49
CA GLY A 98 -8.95 -12.25 -16.58
C GLY A 98 -7.79 -13.14 -16.11
N GLY A 99 -7.85 -13.70 -14.90
CA GLY A 99 -6.85 -14.66 -14.42
C GLY A 99 -6.61 -15.85 -15.35
N LYS A 100 -7.66 -16.40 -16.01
CA LYS A 100 -7.51 -17.45 -17.03
C LYS A 100 -6.56 -17.03 -18.17
N PRO A 101 -6.85 -15.97 -18.96
CA PRO A 101 -5.97 -15.58 -20.04
C PRO A 101 -4.57 -15.15 -19.55
N ALA A 102 -4.43 -14.63 -18.33
CA ALA A 102 -3.12 -14.34 -17.74
C ALA A 102 -2.30 -15.62 -17.53
N LEU A 103 -2.84 -16.64 -16.85
CA LEU A 103 -2.17 -17.93 -16.63
C LEU A 103 -1.78 -18.62 -17.95
N GLU A 104 -2.69 -18.67 -18.92
CA GLU A 104 -2.41 -19.25 -20.24
C GLU A 104 -1.29 -18.49 -20.97
N THR A 105 -1.21 -17.17 -20.77
CA THR A 105 -0.16 -16.34 -21.38
C THR A 105 1.17 -16.51 -20.66
N VAL A 106 1.17 -16.66 -19.33
CA VAL A 106 2.38 -16.98 -18.56
C VAL A 106 2.94 -18.33 -19.02
N GLN A 107 2.11 -19.38 -19.10
CA GLN A 107 2.54 -20.68 -19.60
C GLN A 107 3.19 -20.57 -21.00
N ARG A 108 2.60 -19.76 -21.88
CA ARG A 108 3.09 -19.60 -23.27
C ARG A 108 4.33 -18.73 -23.38
N LEU A 109 4.43 -17.63 -22.62
CA LEU A 109 5.43 -16.59 -22.82
C LEU A 109 6.56 -16.59 -21.80
N LEU A 110 6.40 -17.24 -20.64
CA LEU A 110 7.45 -17.28 -19.61
C LEU A 110 8.80 -17.79 -20.18
N PRO A 111 8.87 -18.90 -20.94
CA PRO A 111 10.14 -19.35 -21.51
C PRO A 111 10.75 -18.31 -22.45
N VAL A 112 9.95 -17.73 -23.35
CA VAL A 112 10.41 -16.74 -24.32
C VAL A 112 10.92 -15.46 -23.62
N LEU A 113 10.18 -14.96 -22.63
CA LEU A 113 10.56 -13.77 -21.86
C LEU A 113 11.83 -13.99 -21.03
N CYS A 114 12.02 -15.19 -20.49
CA CYS A 114 13.24 -15.52 -19.73
C CYS A 114 14.44 -15.72 -20.65
N GLU A 115 14.32 -16.59 -21.66
CA GLU A 115 15.43 -17.00 -22.52
C GLU A 115 15.88 -15.90 -23.47
N GLN A 116 14.94 -15.19 -24.11
CA GLN A 116 15.26 -14.22 -25.16
C GLN A 116 15.40 -12.80 -24.63
N HIS A 117 14.66 -12.46 -23.57
CA HIS A 117 14.63 -11.10 -23.03
C HIS A 117 15.34 -10.97 -21.67
N GLY A 118 15.77 -12.07 -21.05
CA GLY A 118 16.52 -12.08 -19.80
C GLY A 118 15.70 -11.59 -18.60
N LEU A 119 14.37 -11.74 -18.65
CA LEU A 119 13.52 -11.49 -17.48
C LEU A 119 13.58 -12.68 -16.52
N THR A 120 13.38 -12.41 -15.23
CA THR A 120 13.22 -13.50 -14.26
C THR A 120 11.78 -13.99 -14.20
N PRO A 121 11.52 -15.24 -13.75
CA PRO A 121 10.16 -15.69 -13.48
C PRO A 121 9.38 -14.74 -12.57
N ASP A 122 10.02 -14.20 -11.52
CA ASP A 122 9.41 -13.22 -10.62
C ASP A 122 8.97 -11.93 -11.33
N GLN A 123 9.75 -11.45 -12.29
CA GLN A 123 9.37 -10.29 -13.11
C GLN A 123 8.18 -10.61 -14.03
N VAL A 124 8.15 -11.81 -14.61
CA VAL A 124 7.00 -12.25 -15.43
C VAL A 124 5.74 -12.37 -14.57
N VAL A 125 5.85 -12.92 -13.36
CA VAL A 125 4.76 -12.99 -12.38
C VAL A 125 4.29 -11.59 -12.01
N ALA A 126 5.20 -10.66 -11.71
CA ALA A 126 4.86 -9.28 -11.38
C ALA A 126 4.06 -8.60 -12.50
N ILE A 127 4.46 -8.76 -13.76
CA ILE A 127 3.71 -8.21 -14.92
C ILE A 127 2.32 -8.86 -15.05
N ALA A 128 2.23 -10.17 -14.80
CA ALA A 128 1.01 -10.94 -14.99
C ALA A 128 -0.02 -10.79 -13.86
N SER A 129 0.40 -10.39 -12.66
CA SER A 129 -0.42 -10.33 -11.43
C SER A 129 -1.26 -9.07 -11.31
N HIS A 130 -1.86 -8.63 -12.42
CA HIS A 130 -2.73 -7.46 -12.49
C HIS A 130 -3.87 -7.68 -13.49
N ASP A 131 -4.93 -6.87 -13.35
CA ASP A 131 -5.97 -6.75 -14.38
C ASP A 131 -5.35 -6.40 -15.74
N GLY A 132 -5.55 -7.28 -16.72
CA GLY A 132 -4.90 -7.16 -18.03
C GLY A 132 -3.47 -7.70 -18.09
N GLY A 133 -3.09 -8.64 -17.21
CA GLY A 133 -1.78 -9.30 -17.25
C GLY A 133 -1.43 -9.92 -18.62
N LYS A 134 -2.39 -10.55 -19.31
CA LYS A 134 -2.19 -11.05 -20.69
C LYS A 134 -1.72 -9.95 -21.66
N PRO A 135 -2.49 -8.87 -21.89
CA PRO A 135 -2.04 -7.82 -22.80
C PRO A 135 -0.76 -7.13 -22.33
N ALA A 136 -0.48 -7.05 -21.02
CA ALA A 136 0.79 -6.53 -20.51
C ALA A 136 1.98 -7.41 -20.95
N LEU A 137 1.91 -8.73 -20.72
CA LEU A 137 2.96 -9.68 -21.13
C LEU A 137 3.22 -9.66 -22.65
N GLU A 138 2.16 -9.68 -23.45
CA GLU A 138 2.28 -9.60 -24.92
C GLU A 138 2.92 -8.28 -25.37
N THR A 139 2.63 -7.19 -24.66
CA THR A 139 3.21 -5.88 -24.96
C THR A 139 4.67 -5.80 -24.53
N VAL A 140 5.04 -6.39 -23.39
CA VAL A 140 6.44 -6.50 -22.96
C VAL A 140 7.25 -7.28 -23.99
N GLN A 141 6.77 -8.46 -24.42
CA GLN A 141 7.44 -9.25 -25.46
C GLN A 141 7.70 -8.42 -26.72
N ARG A 142 6.70 -7.63 -27.15
CA ARG A 142 6.79 -6.81 -28.37
C ARG A 142 7.67 -5.57 -28.22
N LEU A 143 7.56 -4.86 -27.10
CA LEU A 143 8.13 -3.52 -26.93
C LEU A 143 9.43 -3.49 -26.13
N LEU A 144 9.78 -4.53 -25.38
CA LEU A 144 11.00 -4.54 -24.58
C LEU A 144 12.26 -4.27 -25.43
N PRO A 145 12.49 -4.94 -26.59
CA PRO A 145 13.66 -4.64 -27.42
C PRO A 145 13.67 -3.19 -27.89
N VAL A 146 12.54 -2.68 -28.37
CA VAL A 146 12.40 -1.31 -28.89
C VAL A 146 12.67 -0.27 -27.79
N LEU A 147 12.10 -0.46 -26.60
CA LEU A 147 12.27 0.45 -25.47
C LEU A 147 13.71 0.44 -24.93
N CYS A 148 14.38 -0.72 -24.94
CA CYS A 148 15.77 -0.82 -24.53
C CYS A 148 16.73 -0.20 -25.57
N GLU A 149 16.62 -0.62 -26.83
CA GLU A 149 17.56 -0.25 -27.89
C GLU A 149 17.39 1.20 -28.36
N GLN A 150 16.16 1.66 -28.55
CA GLN A 150 15.89 2.97 -29.13
C GLN A 150 15.71 4.07 -28.08
N HIS A 151 15.23 3.71 -26.89
CA HIS A 151 14.92 4.67 -25.83
C HIS A 151 15.84 4.56 -24.60
N GLY A 152 16.76 3.60 -24.58
CA GLY A 152 17.77 3.44 -23.53
C GLY A 152 17.18 3.04 -22.17
N LEU A 153 15.97 2.48 -22.15
CA LEU A 153 15.37 2.00 -20.91
C LEU A 153 15.99 0.67 -20.48
N THR A 154 16.15 0.49 -19.19
CA THR A 154 16.56 -0.81 -18.63
C THR A 154 15.37 -1.78 -18.63
N ARG A 155 15.65 -3.08 -18.64
CA ARG A 155 14.63 -4.13 -18.47
C ARG A 155 13.81 -3.92 -17.20
N ALA A 156 14.47 -3.56 -16.09
CA ALA A 156 13.82 -3.26 -14.82
C ALA A 156 12.82 -2.11 -14.93
N GLN A 157 13.12 -1.06 -15.70
CA GLN A 157 12.19 0.05 -15.94
C GLN A 157 11.00 -0.39 -16.80
N VAL A 158 11.21 -1.23 -17.82
CA VAL A 158 10.11 -1.78 -18.63
C VAL A 158 9.19 -2.66 -17.76
N VAL A 159 9.77 -3.50 -16.89
CA VAL A 159 9.01 -4.30 -15.92
C VAL A 159 8.23 -3.41 -14.95
N ALA A 160 8.85 -2.36 -14.41
CA ALA A 160 8.19 -1.43 -13.49
C ALA A 160 6.97 -0.73 -14.12
N ILE A 161 7.05 -0.35 -15.40
CA ILE A 161 5.91 0.23 -16.13
C ILE A 161 4.82 -0.82 -16.35
N ALA A 162 5.20 -2.04 -16.71
CA ALA A 162 4.29 -3.11 -17.10
C ALA A 162 3.56 -3.77 -15.91
N SER A 163 4.16 -3.74 -14.72
CA SER A 163 3.64 -4.35 -13.48
C SER A 163 2.63 -3.44 -12.77
N ASN A 164 1.62 -2.98 -13.51
CA ASN A 164 0.52 -2.15 -13.03
C ASN A 164 -0.76 -2.45 -13.83
N GLY A 165 -1.91 -2.08 -13.27
CA GLY A 165 -3.19 -2.08 -13.99
C GLY A 165 -3.11 -1.20 -15.24
N GLY A 166 -3.33 -1.83 -16.40
CA GLY A 166 -3.18 -1.16 -17.69
C GLY A 166 -1.74 -1.01 -18.20
N GLY A 167 -0.80 -1.83 -17.72
CA GLY A 167 0.62 -1.81 -18.12
C GLY A 167 0.87 -1.79 -19.64
N LYS A 168 0.03 -2.48 -20.44
CA LYS A 168 0.05 -2.36 -21.92
C LYS A 168 -0.06 -0.90 -22.37
N GLN A 169 -1.05 -0.18 -21.85
CA GLN A 169 -1.34 1.20 -22.24
C GLN A 169 -0.21 2.12 -21.81
N ALA A 170 0.36 1.90 -20.63
CA ALA A 170 1.50 2.66 -20.14
C ALA A 170 2.73 2.46 -21.04
N LEU A 171 3.09 1.21 -21.39
CA LEU A 171 4.20 0.91 -22.29
C LEU A 171 4.05 1.53 -23.69
N GLU A 172 2.87 1.38 -24.32
CA GLU A 172 2.58 2.00 -25.62
C GLU A 172 2.68 3.53 -25.56
N THR A 173 2.28 4.12 -24.43
CA THR A 173 2.35 5.58 -24.23
C THR A 173 3.77 6.05 -23.97
N VAL A 174 4.58 5.30 -23.22
CA VAL A 174 6.01 5.58 -23.03
C VAL A 174 6.74 5.55 -24.37
N GLN A 175 6.53 4.51 -25.17
CA GLN A 175 7.14 4.42 -26.51
C GLN A 175 6.82 5.67 -27.36
N ARG A 176 5.56 6.11 -27.34
CA ARG A 176 5.09 7.26 -28.12
C ARG A 176 5.58 8.60 -27.58
N LEU A 177 5.52 8.81 -26.27
CA LEU A 177 5.68 10.13 -25.64
C LEU A 177 7.08 10.37 -25.08
N LEU A 178 7.89 9.35 -24.82
CA LEU A 178 9.24 9.54 -24.27
C LEU A 178 10.09 10.49 -25.14
N PRO A 179 10.16 10.35 -26.48
CA PRO A 179 10.92 11.30 -27.29
C PRO A 179 10.39 12.74 -27.18
N VAL A 180 9.07 12.91 -27.18
CA VAL A 180 8.40 14.22 -27.12
C VAL A 180 8.67 14.88 -25.77
N LEU A 181 8.46 14.16 -24.66
CA LEU A 181 8.67 14.67 -23.31
C LEU A 181 10.13 15.05 -23.04
N ARG A 182 11.08 14.32 -23.63
CA ARG A 182 12.51 14.65 -23.55
C ARG A 182 12.84 15.92 -24.34
N GLN A 183 12.42 15.99 -25.60
CA GLN A 183 12.82 17.07 -26.50
C GLN A 183 12.09 18.38 -26.20
N ALA A 184 10.78 18.33 -25.94
CA ALA A 184 9.96 19.53 -25.76
C ALA A 184 9.91 20.03 -24.31
N HIS A 185 10.10 19.13 -23.33
CA HIS A 185 9.91 19.47 -21.91
C HIS A 185 11.12 19.17 -21.03
N GLY A 186 12.23 18.68 -21.61
CA GLY A 186 13.48 18.43 -20.89
C GLY A 186 13.39 17.33 -19.82
N LEU A 187 12.36 16.50 -19.85
CA LEU A 187 12.23 15.41 -18.88
C LEU A 187 13.27 14.32 -19.15
N THR A 188 13.80 13.73 -18.08
CA THR A 188 14.71 12.58 -18.19
C THR A 188 13.92 11.29 -18.43
N PRO A 189 14.52 10.24 -19.05
CA PRO A 189 13.88 8.93 -19.14
C PRO A 189 13.43 8.39 -17.77
N ALA A 190 14.21 8.63 -16.71
CA ALA A 190 13.86 8.21 -15.35
C ALA A 190 12.58 8.88 -14.85
N GLN A 191 12.38 10.17 -15.13
CA GLN A 191 11.13 10.86 -14.78
C GLN A 191 9.92 10.36 -15.57
N VAL A 192 10.09 10.07 -16.87
CA VAL A 192 9.02 9.47 -17.69
C VAL A 192 8.64 8.08 -17.16
N VAL A 193 9.63 7.26 -16.78
CA VAL A 193 9.39 5.95 -16.15
C VAL A 193 8.66 6.11 -14.81
N ALA A 194 9.07 7.06 -13.97
CA ALA A 194 8.42 7.31 -12.67
C ALA A 194 6.94 7.64 -12.84
N ILE A 195 6.58 8.51 -13.79
CA ILE A 195 5.18 8.85 -14.10
C ILE A 195 4.40 7.63 -14.60
N ALA A 196 5.03 6.78 -15.40
CA ALA A 196 4.39 5.65 -16.06
C ALA A 196 4.21 4.41 -15.16
N SER A 197 4.97 4.29 -14.08
CA SER A 197 5.04 3.08 -13.23
C SER A 197 3.98 3.07 -12.12
N HIS A 198 2.75 3.45 -12.48
CA HIS A 198 1.58 3.45 -11.60
C HIS A 198 0.32 3.09 -12.38
N ASP A 199 -0.73 2.68 -11.67
CA ASP A 199 -2.07 2.53 -12.24
C ASP A 199 -2.51 3.83 -12.92
N GLY A 200 -2.88 3.73 -14.20
CA GLY A 200 -3.23 4.89 -15.01
C GLY A 200 -2.03 5.68 -15.56
N GLY A 201 -0.82 5.11 -15.58
CA GLY A 201 0.39 5.77 -16.10
C GLY A 201 0.25 6.40 -17.50
N LYS A 202 -0.54 5.79 -18.40
CA LYS A 202 -0.91 6.41 -19.69
C LYS A 202 -1.54 7.80 -19.50
N GLN A 203 -2.54 7.87 -18.63
CA GLN A 203 -3.30 9.10 -18.38
C GLN A 203 -2.39 10.16 -17.76
N ALA A 204 -1.53 9.77 -16.81
CA ALA A 204 -0.59 10.70 -16.20
C ALA A 204 0.41 11.27 -17.24
N LEU A 205 0.98 10.43 -18.11
CA LEU A 205 1.89 10.89 -19.17
C LEU A 205 1.22 11.86 -20.15
N GLU A 206 0.01 11.55 -20.61
CA GLU A 206 -0.76 12.42 -21.51
C GLU A 206 -1.07 13.76 -20.86
N THR A 207 -1.43 13.76 -19.57
CA THR A 207 -1.69 14.98 -18.81
C THR A 207 -0.42 15.78 -18.53
N VAL A 208 0.73 15.13 -18.28
CA VAL A 208 2.01 15.83 -18.14
C VAL A 208 2.37 16.54 -19.45
N GLN A 209 2.25 15.86 -20.59
CA GLN A 209 2.48 16.50 -21.89
C GLN A 209 1.58 17.73 -22.09
N GLN A 210 0.31 17.63 -21.70
CA GLN A 210 -0.66 18.70 -21.87
C GLN A 210 -0.45 19.88 -20.90
N LEU A 211 -0.21 19.60 -19.62
CA LEU A 211 -0.28 20.60 -18.54
C LEU A 211 1.07 21.10 -18.06
N LEU A 212 2.19 20.41 -18.36
CA LEU A 212 3.50 20.87 -17.92
C LEU A 212 3.80 22.32 -18.36
N PRO A 213 3.59 22.73 -19.63
CA PRO A 213 3.83 24.11 -20.03
C PRO A 213 2.95 25.10 -19.25
N VAL A 214 1.67 24.79 -19.11
CA VAL A 214 0.69 25.66 -18.40
C VAL A 214 1.07 25.82 -16.93
N LEU A 215 1.39 24.73 -16.24
CA LEU A 215 1.77 24.73 -14.83
C LEU A 215 3.10 25.47 -14.59
N CYS A 216 4.06 25.36 -15.50
CA CYS A 216 5.32 26.08 -15.40
C CYS A 216 5.17 27.57 -15.69
N GLU A 217 4.52 27.93 -16.81
CA GLU A 217 4.45 29.31 -17.30
C GLU A 217 3.46 30.16 -16.49
N GLN A 218 2.31 29.60 -16.13
CA GLN A 218 1.23 30.37 -15.48
C GLN A 218 1.25 30.25 -13.96
N HIS A 219 1.75 29.12 -13.42
CA HIS A 219 1.71 28.84 -11.99
C HIS A 219 3.10 28.75 -11.35
N GLY A 220 4.17 28.99 -12.11
CA GLY A 220 5.54 29.05 -11.61
C GLY A 220 6.06 27.72 -11.03
N LEU A 221 5.43 26.59 -11.37
CA LEU A 221 5.92 25.29 -10.95
C LEU A 221 7.15 24.89 -11.76
N THR A 222 8.01 24.09 -11.15
CA THR A 222 9.15 23.48 -11.85
C THR A 222 8.73 22.15 -12.50
N PRO A 223 9.40 21.72 -13.60
CA PRO A 223 9.17 20.39 -14.16
C PRO A 223 9.32 19.27 -13.13
N ALA A 224 10.25 19.40 -12.18
CA ALA A 224 10.43 18.43 -11.10
C ALA A 224 9.19 18.33 -10.18
N GLN A 225 8.54 19.45 -9.86
CA GLN A 225 7.31 19.46 -9.08
C GLN A 225 6.14 18.85 -9.86
N VAL A 226 6.03 19.13 -11.16
CA VAL A 226 5.01 18.50 -12.03
C VAL A 226 5.21 16.98 -12.07
N VAL A 227 6.45 16.51 -12.19
CA VAL A 227 6.78 15.09 -12.15
C VAL A 227 6.44 14.46 -10.80
N ALA A 228 6.73 15.13 -9.68
CA ALA A 228 6.40 14.64 -8.34
C ALA A 228 4.88 14.45 -8.15
N ILE A 229 4.07 15.41 -8.62
CA ILE A 229 2.61 15.31 -8.60
C ILE A 229 2.12 14.14 -9.46
N ALA A 230 2.71 13.97 -10.65
CA ALA A 230 2.28 12.99 -11.63
C ALA A 230 2.72 11.54 -11.32
N SER A 231 3.80 11.35 -10.55
CA SER A 231 4.38 10.04 -10.22
C SER A 231 3.67 9.38 -9.03
N ASN A 232 2.34 9.31 -9.12
CA ASN A 232 1.46 8.75 -8.10
C ASN A 232 0.20 8.14 -8.76
N ILE A 233 -0.47 7.22 -8.06
CA ILE A 233 -1.79 6.72 -8.49
C ILE A 233 -2.76 7.90 -8.61
N GLY A 234 -3.37 8.06 -9.78
CA GLY A 234 -4.24 9.20 -10.08
C GLY A 234 -3.51 10.50 -10.41
N GLY A 235 -2.25 10.45 -10.82
CA GLY A 235 -1.43 11.64 -11.18
C GLY A 235 -2.12 12.62 -12.13
N LYS A 236 -2.88 12.13 -13.13
CA LYS A 236 -3.74 12.98 -13.99
C LYS A 236 -4.69 13.86 -13.16
N GLN A 237 -5.42 13.24 -12.24
CA GLN A 237 -6.41 13.92 -11.41
C GLN A 237 -5.76 14.93 -10.48
N ALA A 238 -4.59 14.61 -9.95
CA ALA A 238 -3.82 15.54 -9.12
C ALA A 238 -3.37 16.77 -9.93
N LEU A 239 -2.80 16.59 -11.12
CA LEU A 239 -2.38 17.69 -12.00
C LEU A 239 -3.54 18.61 -12.41
N GLU A 240 -4.66 18.04 -12.87
CA GLU A 240 -5.87 18.80 -13.22
C GLU A 240 -6.41 19.60 -12.02
N THR A 241 -6.29 19.04 -10.81
CA THR A 241 -6.74 19.70 -9.58
C THR A 241 -5.78 20.80 -9.15
N VAL A 242 -4.47 20.61 -9.29
CA VAL A 242 -3.46 21.66 -9.03
C VAL A 242 -3.69 22.83 -9.97
N GLN A 243 -3.85 22.59 -11.27
CA GLN A 243 -4.14 23.65 -12.24
C GLN A 243 -5.38 24.48 -11.82
N ARG A 244 -6.44 23.80 -11.39
CA ARG A 244 -7.71 24.45 -11.02
C ARG A 244 -7.65 25.17 -9.67
N LEU A 245 -7.01 24.57 -8.65
CA LEU A 245 -7.11 25.01 -7.27
C LEU A 245 -5.89 25.79 -6.77
N LEU A 246 -4.74 25.72 -7.44
CA LEU A 246 -3.55 26.46 -7.00
C LEU A 246 -3.83 27.97 -6.86
N PRO A 247 -4.47 28.68 -7.82
CA PRO A 247 -4.78 30.09 -7.64
C PRO A 247 -5.67 30.35 -6.42
N VAL A 248 -6.74 29.56 -6.26
CA VAL A 248 -7.69 29.70 -5.16
C VAL A 248 -7.01 29.47 -3.80
N LEU A 249 -6.20 28.42 -3.69
CA LEU A 249 -5.48 28.08 -2.45
C LEU A 249 -4.43 29.14 -2.09
N CYS A 250 -3.75 29.71 -3.07
CA CYS A 250 -2.76 30.76 -2.83
C CYS A 250 -3.43 32.09 -2.48
N GLU A 251 -4.41 32.54 -3.26
CA GLU A 251 -5.02 33.87 -3.13
C GLU A 251 -5.97 33.96 -1.93
N GLN A 252 -6.78 32.92 -1.68
CA GLN A 252 -7.82 32.98 -0.65
C GLN A 252 -7.38 32.36 0.67
N HIS A 253 -6.45 31.40 0.63
CA HIS A 253 -6.04 30.66 1.82
C HIS A 253 -4.57 30.87 2.21
N GLY A 254 -3.85 31.72 1.47
CA GLY A 254 -2.48 32.13 1.80
C GLY A 254 -1.44 31.01 1.70
N LEU A 255 -1.78 29.89 1.04
CA LEU A 255 -0.82 28.81 0.82
C LEU A 255 0.22 29.22 -0.23
N ILE A 256 1.40 28.63 -0.16
CA ILE A 256 2.42 28.80 -1.21
C ILE A 256 2.40 27.63 -2.19
N PRO A 257 2.87 27.80 -3.44
CA PRO A 257 2.90 26.73 -4.43
C PRO A 257 3.60 25.45 -3.94
N ALA A 258 4.68 25.58 -3.16
CA ALA A 258 5.37 24.43 -2.58
C ALA A 258 4.49 23.60 -1.63
N GLN A 259 3.59 24.23 -0.86
CA GLN A 259 2.64 23.54 0.00
C GLN A 259 1.56 22.83 -0.82
N VAL A 260 1.05 23.47 -1.88
CA VAL A 260 0.09 22.85 -2.80
C VAL A 260 0.71 21.62 -3.47
N VAL A 261 1.97 21.72 -3.91
CA VAL A 261 2.73 20.58 -4.47
C VAL A 261 2.89 19.47 -3.43
N ALA A 262 3.25 19.79 -2.19
CA ALA A 262 3.42 18.79 -1.13
C ALA A 262 2.13 18.02 -0.84
N ILE A 263 0.97 18.69 -0.84
CA ILE A 263 -0.35 18.05 -0.69
C ILE A 263 -0.65 17.14 -1.89
N ALA A 264 -0.39 17.64 -3.10
CA ALA A 264 -0.75 16.96 -4.35
C ALA A 264 0.14 15.75 -4.68
N SER A 265 1.37 15.70 -4.16
CA SER A 265 2.37 14.67 -4.49
C SER A 265 2.23 13.39 -3.66
N ASN A 266 0.99 12.95 -3.42
CA ASN A 266 0.66 11.74 -2.67
C ASN A 266 -0.46 10.95 -3.37
N GLY A 267 -0.64 9.70 -2.97
CA GLY A 267 -1.80 8.90 -3.36
C GLY A 267 -3.10 9.58 -2.93
N GLY A 268 -3.90 10.03 -3.91
CA GLY A 268 -5.10 10.81 -3.63
C GLY A 268 -4.87 12.32 -3.45
N GLY A 269 -3.87 12.91 -4.11
CA GLY A 269 -3.64 14.36 -4.10
C GLY A 269 -4.88 15.22 -4.46
N LYS A 270 -5.70 14.79 -5.43
CA LYS A 270 -6.97 15.47 -5.77
C LYS A 270 -7.92 15.59 -4.56
N PRO A 271 -8.38 14.50 -3.94
CA PRO A 271 -9.27 14.61 -2.79
C PRO A 271 -8.63 15.34 -1.61
N ALA A 272 -7.30 15.28 -1.44
CA ALA A 272 -6.61 16.05 -0.40
C ALA A 272 -6.73 17.57 -0.65
N LEU A 273 -6.41 18.05 -1.87
CA LEU A 273 -6.54 19.47 -2.23
C LEU A 273 -7.96 19.99 -2.10
N GLU A 274 -8.96 19.24 -2.59
CA GLU A 274 -10.38 19.62 -2.47
C GLU A 274 -10.83 19.68 -0.99
N THR A 275 -10.26 18.83 -0.14
CA THR A 275 -10.55 18.83 1.29
C THR A 275 -9.86 19.99 2.00
N VAL A 276 -8.62 20.32 1.63
CA VAL A 276 -7.93 21.52 2.15
C VAL A 276 -8.73 22.77 1.80
N GLN A 277 -9.12 22.95 0.53
CA GLN A 277 -9.94 24.09 0.11
C GLN A 277 -11.22 24.22 0.96
N ARG A 278 -11.90 23.10 1.23
CA ARG A 278 -13.16 23.09 1.99
C ARG A 278 -12.98 23.28 3.49
N LEU A 279 -11.96 22.66 4.08
CA LEU A 279 -11.83 22.54 5.54
C LEU A 279 -10.80 23.48 6.16
N LEU A 280 -9.86 24.04 5.38
CA LEU A 280 -8.86 24.96 5.93
C LEU A 280 -9.50 26.14 6.69
N PRO A 281 -10.52 26.85 6.17
CA PRO A 281 -11.15 27.94 6.93
C PRO A 281 -11.73 27.46 8.26
N VAL A 282 -12.47 26.34 8.24
CA VAL A 282 -13.12 25.78 9.44
C VAL A 282 -12.09 25.34 10.48
N LEU A 283 -11.03 24.65 10.05
CA LEU A 283 -9.95 24.17 10.93
C LEU A 283 -9.17 25.33 11.55
N CYS A 284 -8.93 26.40 10.79
CA CYS A 284 -8.24 27.58 11.30
C CYS A 284 -9.14 28.39 12.25
N GLU A 285 -10.35 28.75 11.82
CA GLU A 285 -11.25 29.65 12.54
C GLU A 285 -11.86 29.01 13.79
N GLN A 286 -12.29 27.76 13.70
CA GLN A 286 -13.03 27.10 14.80
C GLN A 286 -12.14 26.24 15.69
N HIS A 287 -11.04 25.70 15.14
CA HIS A 287 -10.17 24.78 15.86
C HIS A 287 -8.78 25.36 16.16
N GLY A 288 -8.50 26.59 15.69
CA GLY A 288 -7.27 27.32 16.01
C GLY A 288 -6.01 26.69 15.40
N LEU A 289 -6.15 25.88 14.35
CA LEU A 289 -5.01 25.34 13.62
C LEU A 289 -4.40 26.42 12.71
N THR A 290 -3.10 26.31 12.44
CA THR A 290 -2.46 27.16 11.43
C THR A 290 -2.58 26.53 10.03
N PRO A 291 -2.50 27.33 8.95
CA PRO A 291 -2.41 26.79 7.59
C PRO A 291 -1.29 25.75 7.45
N ASP A 292 -0.12 25.99 8.06
CA ASP A 292 1.00 25.03 8.05
C ASP A 292 0.66 23.69 8.70
N GLN A 293 -0.11 23.71 9.80
CA GLN A 293 -0.58 22.47 10.44
C GLN A 293 -1.58 21.74 9.54
N VAL A 294 -2.49 22.45 8.87
CA VAL A 294 -3.42 21.86 7.90
C VAL A 294 -2.66 21.24 6.72
N VAL A 295 -1.65 21.93 6.19
CA VAL A 295 -0.76 21.42 5.14
C VAL A 295 -0.02 20.17 5.62
N ALA A 296 0.53 20.18 6.83
CA ALA A 296 1.22 19.02 7.40
C ALA A 296 0.30 17.80 7.54
N ILE A 297 -0.98 17.97 7.90
CA ILE A 297 -1.95 16.87 7.95
C ILE A 297 -2.28 16.36 6.55
N ALA A 298 -2.38 17.26 5.57
CA ALA A 298 -2.82 16.95 4.21
C ALA A 298 -1.72 16.34 3.32
N SER A 299 -0.44 16.55 3.65
CA SER A 299 0.73 16.14 2.84
C SER A 299 1.14 14.68 3.05
N HIS A 300 0.15 13.79 3.11
CA HIS A 300 0.32 12.35 3.34
C HIS A 300 -0.73 11.56 2.56
N ASP A 301 -0.47 10.27 2.35
CA ASP A 301 -1.47 9.36 1.79
C ASP A 301 -2.71 9.34 2.69
N GLY A 302 -3.88 9.58 2.09
CA GLY A 302 -5.13 9.70 2.83
C GLY A 302 -5.31 11.03 3.58
N GLY A 303 -4.59 12.10 3.20
CA GLY A 303 -4.72 13.44 3.80
C GLY A 303 -6.16 13.96 3.91
N LYS A 304 -7.03 13.67 2.92
CA LYS A 304 -8.49 13.92 3.02
C LYS A 304 -9.08 13.31 4.30
N GLN A 305 -8.82 12.03 4.53
CA GLN A 305 -9.38 11.28 5.64
C GLN A 305 -8.85 11.80 6.97
N ALA A 306 -7.57 12.16 7.01
CA ALA A 306 -6.94 12.76 8.19
C ALA A 306 -7.61 14.10 8.54
N LEU A 307 -7.76 15.03 7.58
CA LEU A 307 -8.42 16.32 7.80
C LEU A 307 -9.87 16.19 8.29
N GLU A 308 -10.68 15.34 7.63
CA GLU A 308 -12.07 15.09 8.04
C GLU A 308 -12.15 14.49 9.46
N THR A 309 -11.16 13.67 9.83
CA THR A 309 -11.09 13.07 11.16
C THR A 309 -10.62 14.07 12.22
N VAL A 310 -9.65 14.93 11.89
CA VAL A 310 -9.23 16.03 12.77
C VAL A 310 -10.40 16.96 13.05
N GLN A 311 -11.13 17.40 12.02
CA GLN A 311 -12.32 18.24 12.20
C GLN A 311 -13.32 17.61 13.17
N ARG A 312 -13.58 16.30 13.02
CA ARG A 312 -14.56 15.57 13.84
C ARG A 312 -14.06 15.31 15.26
N LEU A 313 -12.81 14.91 15.44
CA LEU A 313 -12.28 14.37 16.70
C LEU A 313 -11.49 15.36 17.52
N LEU A 314 -10.95 16.44 16.94
CA LEU A 314 -10.20 17.44 17.70
C LEU A 314 -11.00 17.98 18.90
N PRO A 315 -12.29 18.37 18.78
CA PRO A 315 -13.06 18.81 19.94
C PRO A 315 -13.19 17.74 21.03
N VAL A 316 -13.44 16.49 20.63
CA VAL A 316 -13.63 15.35 21.54
C VAL A 316 -12.33 15.03 22.27
N LEU A 317 -11.21 14.93 21.55
CA LEU A 317 -9.90 14.62 22.12
C LEU A 317 -9.42 15.71 23.09
N ARG A 318 -9.73 16.98 22.80
CA ARG A 318 -9.42 18.09 23.71
C ARG A 318 -10.28 18.04 24.97
N GLN A 319 -11.60 17.90 24.82
CA GLN A 319 -12.54 18.00 25.94
C GLN A 319 -12.51 16.77 26.85
N ALA A 320 -12.45 15.57 26.28
CA ALA A 320 -12.55 14.32 27.02
C ALA A 320 -11.19 13.79 27.49
N HIS A 321 -10.10 14.13 26.79
CA HIS A 321 -8.77 13.53 27.04
C HIS A 321 -7.67 14.56 27.28
N GLY A 322 -7.99 15.86 27.28
CA GLY A 322 -7.03 16.92 27.58
C GLY A 322 -5.91 17.09 26.56
N LEU A 323 -6.00 16.47 25.38
CA LEU A 323 -4.97 16.59 24.35
C LEU A 323 -4.92 18.02 23.80
N THR A 324 -3.73 18.49 23.47
CA THR A 324 -3.54 19.79 22.82
C THR A 324 -3.79 19.68 21.30
N PRO A 325 -4.16 20.79 20.61
CA PRO A 325 -4.22 20.80 19.16
C PRO A 325 -2.91 20.35 18.50
N ALA A 326 -1.76 20.73 19.06
CA ALA A 326 -0.45 20.32 18.55
C ALA A 326 -0.24 18.80 18.61
N GLN A 327 -0.68 18.14 19.68
CA GLN A 327 -0.63 16.68 19.79
C GLN A 327 -1.55 16.00 18.78
N VAL A 328 -2.77 16.53 18.58
CA VAL A 328 -3.71 16.02 17.56
C VAL A 328 -3.12 16.16 16.16
N VAL A 329 -2.49 17.29 15.85
CA VAL A 329 -1.77 17.51 14.58
C VAL A 329 -0.63 16.49 14.44
N ALA A 330 0.20 16.30 15.47
CA ALA A 330 1.31 15.34 15.42
C ALA A 330 0.84 13.90 15.16
N ILE A 331 -0.31 13.48 15.71
CA ILE A 331 -0.92 12.18 15.41
C ILE A 331 -1.40 12.12 13.96
N ALA A 332 -2.02 13.19 13.48
CA ALA A 332 -2.67 13.25 12.17
C ALA A 332 -1.69 13.41 10.99
N SER A 333 -0.53 14.04 11.21
CA SER A 333 0.53 14.29 10.22
C SER A 333 1.40 13.05 9.95
N ASN A 334 0.73 11.94 9.63
CA ASN A 334 1.36 10.67 9.29
C ASN A 334 0.48 9.91 8.29
N ASN A 335 1.09 9.01 7.51
CA ASN A 335 0.33 8.02 6.74
C ASN A 335 -0.53 7.19 7.71
N GLY A 336 -1.85 7.24 7.51
CA GLY A 336 -2.82 6.64 8.43
C GLY A 336 -3.19 7.51 9.65
N GLY A 337 -3.12 8.84 9.54
CA GLY A 337 -3.55 9.76 10.60
C GLY A 337 -4.99 9.53 11.09
N LYS A 338 -5.95 9.24 10.19
CA LYS A 338 -7.33 8.88 10.57
C LYS A 338 -7.39 7.67 11.51
N PRO A 339 -6.91 6.47 11.13
CA PRO A 339 -6.98 5.33 12.02
C PRO A 339 -6.17 5.53 13.31
N ALA A 340 -5.09 6.32 13.30
CA ALA A 340 -4.36 6.67 14.52
C ALA A 340 -5.24 7.50 15.49
N LEU A 341 -5.88 8.57 15.01
CA LEU A 341 -6.78 9.40 15.84
C LEU A 341 -7.97 8.61 16.41
N GLU A 342 -8.61 7.77 15.59
CA GLU A 342 -9.72 6.92 16.04
C GLU A 342 -9.26 5.90 17.09
N THR A 343 -8.03 5.40 16.96
CA THR A 343 -7.44 4.47 17.93
C THR A 343 -7.06 5.18 19.22
N VAL A 344 -6.51 6.39 19.16
CA VAL A 344 -6.24 7.22 20.35
C VAL A 344 -7.53 7.49 21.11
N GLN A 345 -8.60 7.92 20.42
CA GLN A 345 -9.90 8.14 21.05
C GLN A 345 -10.40 6.89 21.80
N ARG A 346 -10.21 5.70 21.22
CA ARG A 346 -10.68 4.43 21.80
C ARG A 346 -9.79 3.92 22.93
N LEU A 347 -8.46 3.99 22.75
CA LEU A 347 -7.49 3.30 23.60
C LEU A 347 -6.82 4.20 24.63
N LEU A 348 -6.84 5.52 24.50
CA LEU A 348 -6.22 6.40 25.49
C LEU A 348 -6.79 6.16 26.90
N PRO A 349 -8.11 6.08 27.13
CA PRO A 349 -8.63 5.79 28.47
C PRO A 349 -8.15 4.43 28.99
N VAL A 350 -8.19 3.41 28.14
CA VAL A 350 -7.81 2.03 28.51
C VAL A 350 -6.33 1.96 28.88
N LEU A 351 -5.44 2.56 28.07
CA LEU A 351 -4.00 2.57 28.31
C LEU A 351 -3.62 3.38 29.56
N CYS A 352 -4.31 4.48 29.82
CA CYS A 352 -4.05 5.27 31.03
C CYS A 352 -4.57 4.57 32.28
N GLU A 353 -5.81 4.08 32.28
CA GLU A 353 -6.47 3.52 33.47
C GLU A 353 -5.96 2.12 33.82
N GLN A 354 -5.73 1.26 32.82
CA GLN A 354 -5.39 -0.15 33.06
C GLN A 354 -3.88 -0.41 33.00
N HIS A 355 -3.14 0.40 32.25
CA HIS A 355 -1.71 0.19 32.01
C HIS A 355 -0.82 1.32 32.56
N GLY A 356 -1.42 2.34 33.20
CA GLY A 356 -0.69 3.41 33.88
C GLY A 356 0.12 4.32 32.95
N LEU A 357 -0.16 4.29 31.64
CA LEU A 357 0.53 5.16 30.68
C LEU A 357 0.03 6.61 30.81
N THR A 358 0.89 7.56 30.49
CA THR A 358 0.49 8.97 30.41
C THR A 358 -0.12 9.29 29.04
N PRO A 359 -0.99 10.32 28.92
CA PRO A 359 -1.44 10.80 27.63
C PRO A 359 -0.29 11.15 26.67
N ASP A 360 0.81 11.71 27.18
CA ASP A 360 1.98 12.05 26.37
C ASP A 360 2.68 10.80 25.81
N GLN A 361 2.75 9.71 26.57
CA GLN A 361 3.26 8.43 26.08
C GLN A 361 2.36 7.85 25.00
N VAL A 362 1.03 7.90 25.18
CA VAL A 362 0.06 7.46 24.16
C VAL A 362 0.21 8.29 22.88
N VAL A 363 0.37 9.61 22.99
CA VAL A 363 0.62 10.50 21.85
C VAL A 363 1.94 10.13 21.17
N ALA A 364 3.03 9.93 21.92
CA ALA A 364 4.33 9.56 21.35
C ALA A 364 4.28 8.25 20.56
N ILE A 365 3.52 7.26 21.03
CA ILE A 365 3.27 6.01 20.29
C ILE A 365 2.46 6.27 19.02
N ALA A 366 1.42 7.10 19.12
CA ALA A 366 0.49 7.37 18.03
C ALA A 366 1.05 8.28 16.91
N SER A 367 1.99 9.17 17.23
CA SER A 367 2.59 10.15 16.32
C SER A 367 3.66 9.56 15.39
N ASN A 368 3.42 8.35 14.89
CA ASN A 368 4.31 7.63 13.97
C ASN A 368 3.49 6.98 12.84
N ILE A 369 4.13 6.71 11.71
CA ILE A 369 3.54 5.87 10.66
C ILE A 369 3.18 4.50 11.26
N GLY A 370 1.88 4.15 11.19
CA GLY A 370 1.36 2.94 11.82
C GLY A 370 1.01 3.07 13.31
N GLY A 371 0.84 4.30 13.84
CA GLY A 371 0.51 4.55 15.26
C GLY A 371 -0.68 3.73 15.79
N LYS A 372 -1.74 3.50 14.99
CA LYS A 372 -2.83 2.56 15.34
C LYS A 372 -2.29 1.19 15.74
N GLN A 373 -1.43 0.62 14.89
CA GLN A 373 -0.89 -0.73 15.08
C GLN A 373 0.01 -0.78 16.31
N ALA A 374 0.80 0.26 16.55
CA ALA A 374 1.64 0.36 17.73
C ALA A 374 0.79 0.40 19.01
N LEU A 375 -0.25 1.24 19.07
CA LEU A 375 -1.16 1.30 20.23
C LEU A 375 -1.89 -0.02 20.51
N GLU A 376 -2.46 -0.65 19.49
CA GLU A 376 -3.13 -1.96 19.63
C GLU A 376 -2.14 -3.04 20.10
N THR A 377 -0.87 -2.95 19.69
CA THR A 377 0.17 -3.89 20.11
C THR A 377 0.66 -3.62 21.53
N VAL A 378 0.79 -2.35 21.94
CA VAL A 378 1.09 -1.98 23.32
C VAL A 378 0.00 -2.50 24.25
N GLN A 379 -1.28 -2.26 23.95
CA GLN A 379 -2.38 -2.80 24.74
C GLN A 379 -2.29 -4.33 24.92
N ARG A 380 -1.93 -5.05 23.84
CA ARG A 380 -1.83 -6.51 23.84
C ARG A 380 -0.59 -7.05 24.56
N LEU A 381 0.56 -6.41 24.38
CA LEU A 381 1.86 -6.95 24.76
C LEU A 381 2.46 -6.33 26.01
N LEU A 382 2.04 -5.14 26.43
CA LEU A 382 2.60 -4.49 27.61
C LEU A 382 2.50 -5.37 28.87
N PRO A 383 1.35 -6.02 29.19
CA PRO A 383 1.28 -6.91 30.35
C PRO A 383 2.28 -8.08 30.25
N VAL A 384 2.35 -8.72 29.06
CA VAL A 384 3.23 -9.87 28.82
C VAL A 384 4.70 -9.48 28.94
N LEU A 385 5.09 -8.35 28.35
CA LEU A 385 6.46 -7.84 28.38
C LEU A 385 6.90 -7.42 29.79
N CYS A 386 6.00 -6.84 30.57
CA CYS A 386 6.29 -6.48 31.95
C CYS A 386 6.36 -7.71 32.87
N GLU A 387 5.36 -8.58 32.82
CA GLU A 387 5.25 -9.72 33.74
C GLU A 387 6.25 -10.84 33.45
N GLN A 388 6.49 -11.15 32.17
CA GLN A 388 7.31 -12.31 31.78
C GLN A 388 8.76 -11.93 31.46
N HIS A 389 9.00 -10.70 31.03
CA HIS A 389 10.32 -10.25 30.57
C HIS A 389 10.91 -9.13 31.41
N GLY A 390 10.20 -8.67 32.46
CA GLY A 390 10.69 -7.67 33.41
C GLY A 390 10.90 -6.29 32.82
N LEU A 391 10.34 -5.99 31.65
CA LEU A 391 10.45 -4.67 31.04
C LEU A 391 9.57 -3.66 31.79
N THR A 392 10.01 -2.41 31.85
CA THR A 392 9.18 -1.33 32.38
C THR A 392 8.20 -0.80 31.32
N PRO A 393 7.06 -0.20 31.72
CA PRO A 393 6.17 0.48 30.78
C PRO A 393 6.91 1.52 29.92
N ASP A 394 7.86 2.26 30.50
CA ASP A 394 8.66 3.26 29.78
C ASP A 394 9.54 2.62 28.69
N GLN A 395 10.10 1.44 28.93
CA GLN A 395 10.86 0.70 27.92
C GLN A 395 9.95 0.22 26.78
N VAL A 396 8.76 -0.29 27.12
CA VAL A 396 7.76 -0.70 26.12
C VAL A 396 7.32 0.50 25.27
N VAL A 397 7.08 1.66 25.90
CA VAL A 397 6.77 2.91 25.19
C VAL A 397 7.92 3.32 24.29
N ALA A 398 9.17 3.31 24.77
CA ALA A 398 10.34 3.68 23.97
C ALA A 398 10.50 2.81 22.72
N ILE A 399 10.21 1.50 22.80
CA ILE A 399 10.19 0.60 21.64
C ILE A 399 9.04 0.98 20.68
N ALA A 400 7.85 1.23 21.24
CA ALA A 400 6.64 1.48 20.48
C ALA A 400 6.60 2.84 19.77
N SER A 401 7.26 3.87 20.32
CA SER A 401 7.29 5.26 19.82
C SER A 401 8.22 5.47 18.62
N ASN A 402 8.25 4.51 17.69
CA ASN A 402 9.05 4.54 16.48
C ASN A 402 8.26 4.04 15.26
N ILE A 403 8.70 4.41 14.06
CA ILE A 403 8.20 3.80 12.81
C ILE A 403 8.37 2.27 12.89
N GLY A 404 7.27 1.55 12.78
CA GLY A 404 7.27 0.08 12.91
C GLY A 404 7.25 -0.43 14.36
N GLY A 405 6.84 0.39 15.35
CA GLY A 405 6.78 -0.01 16.77
C GLY A 405 6.07 -1.33 17.06
N LYS A 406 4.97 -1.66 16.35
CA LYS A 406 4.33 -2.99 16.41
C LYS A 406 5.33 -4.12 16.15
N GLN A 407 6.08 -4.01 15.06
CA GLN A 407 7.03 -5.03 14.63
C GLN A 407 8.19 -5.16 15.61
N ALA A 408 8.66 -4.03 16.14
CA ALA A 408 9.70 -4.03 17.17
C ALA A 408 9.23 -4.76 18.44
N LEU A 409 8.03 -4.44 18.97
CA LEU A 409 7.46 -5.11 20.14
C LEU A 409 7.27 -6.62 19.94
N GLU A 410 6.68 -7.03 18.82
CA GLU A 410 6.49 -8.45 18.48
C GLU A 410 7.85 -9.19 18.38
N THR A 411 8.87 -8.51 17.88
CA THR A 411 10.22 -9.08 17.77
C THR A 411 10.93 -9.15 19.11
N VAL A 412 10.78 -8.14 19.97
CA VAL A 412 11.29 -8.15 21.36
C VAL A 412 10.67 -9.31 22.12
N GLN A 413 9.34 -9.47 22.08
CA GLN A 413 8.68 -10.60 22.73
C GLN A 413 9.26 -11.95 22.30
N ARG A 414 9.56 -12.12 21.00
CA ARG A 414 10.07 -13.37 20.44
C ARG A 414 11.55 -13.61 20.76
N LEU A 415 12.40 -12.58 20.65
CA LEU A 415 13.85 -12.74 20.64
C LEU A 415 14.52 -12.38 21.97
N LEU A 416 13.88 -11.59 22.84
CA LEU A 416 14.45 -11.20 24.13
C LEU A 416 14.88 -12.42 24.97
N PRO A 417 14.08 -13.49 25.14
CA PRO A 417 14.50 -14.65 25.91
C PRO A 417 15.79 -15.28 25.36
N VAL A 418 15.84 -15.49 24.05
CA VAL A 418 16.97 -16.16 23.39
C VAL A 418 18.23 -15.28 23.43
N LEU A 419 18.11 -13.98 23.18
CA LEU A 419 19.22 -13.03 23.25
C LEU A 419 19.81 -12.93 24.66
N CYS A 420 18.98 -12.97 25.69
CA CYS A 420 19.44 -12.93 27.07
C CYS A 420 20.04 -14.27 27.52
N GLU A 421 19.33 -15.38 27.31
CA GLU A 421 19.72 -16.69 27.82
C GLU A 421 20.91 -17.31 27.08
N GLN A 422 20.96 -17.15 25.74
CA GLN A 422 21.96 -17.82 24.91
C GLN A 422 23.14 -16.93 24.54
N HIS A 423 22.92 -15.62 24.46
CA HIS A 423 23.93 -14.67 23.98
C HIS A 423 24.35 -13.64 25.04
N GLY A 424 23.79 -13.71 26.25
CA GLY A 424 24.24 -12.91 27.40
C GLY A 424 23.91 -11.42 27.30
N LEU A 425 22.99 -11.01 26.42
CA LEU A 425 22.51 -9.63 26.39
C LEU A 425 21.66 -9.35 27.63
N THR A 426 21.67 -8.09 28.06
CA THR A 426 20.75 -7.58 29.08
C THR A 426 19.44 -7.12 28.42
N PRO A 427 18.30 -7.16 29.14
CA PRO A 427 17.05 -6.58 28.64
C PRO A 427 17.22 -5.13 28.16
N ASP A 428 17.98 -4.31 28.90
CA ASP A 428 18.25 -2.91 28.55
C ASP A 428 19.00 -2.77 27.20
N GLN A 429 19.94 -3.67 26.91
CA GLN A 429 20.62 -3.69 25.61
C GLN A 429 19.66 -4.07 24.48
N VAL A 430 18.79 -5.05 24.71
CA VAL A 430 17.76 -5.45 23.72
C VAL A 430 16.80 -4.30 23.46
N VAL A 431 16.35 -3.61 24.52
CA VAL A 431 15.51 -2.40 24.41
C VAL A 431 16.23 -1.31 23.62
N ALA A 432 17.49 -1.02 23.92
CA ALA A 432 18.26 0.01 23.22
C ALA A 432 18.39 -0.27 21.71
N ILE A 433 18.55 -1.54 21.32
CA ILE A 433 18.56 -1.94 19.90
C ILE A 433 17.17 -1.73 19.28
N ALA A 434 16.11 -2.11 20.00
CA ALA A 434 14.74 -2.07 19.53
C ALA A 434 14.12 -0.67 19.46
N SER A 435 14.57 0.28 20.27
CA SER A 435 14.02 1.64 20.39
C SER A 435 14.49 2.61 19.29
N ASN A 436 14.52 2.15 18.04
CA ASN A 436 14.88 2.94 16.87
C ASN A 436 13.96 2.63 15.68
N GLY A 437 13.93 3.54 14.69
CA GLY A 437 13.34 3.25 13.39
C GLY A 437 14.02 2.03 12.75
N GLY A 438 13.31 0.90 12.69
CA GLY A 438 13.89 -0.39 12.26
C GLY A 438 14.33 -1.33 13.40
N GLY A 439 13.75 -1.23 14.60
CA GLY A 439 14.07 -2.13 15.72
C GLY A 439 13.95 -3.63 15.40
N LYS A 440 12.94 -4.05 14.61
CA LYS A 440 12.80 -5.45 14.16
C LYS A 440 14.02 -5.95 13.37
N PRO A 441 14.38 -5.36 12.21
CA PRO A 441 15.52 -5.84 11.44
C PRO A 441 16.84 -5.71 12.21
N ALA A 442 16.99 -4.72 13.09
CA ALA A 442 18.17 -4.61 13.95
C ALA A 442 18.31 -5.81 14.90
N LEU A 443 17.23 -6.20 15.58
CA LEU A 443 17.21 -7.38 16.44
C LEU A 443 17.40 -8.69 15.67
N GLU A 444 16.73 -8.85 14.53
CA GLU A 444 16.86 -10.05 13.70
C GLU A 444 18.28 -10.20 13.14
N SER A 445 18.90 -9.09 12.72
CA SER A 445 20.30 -9.06 12.27
C SER A 445 21.25 -9.40 13.42
N THR A 446 21.06 -8.81 14.60
CA THR A 446 21.88 -9.09 15.80
C THR A 446 21.79 -10.56 16.18
N PHE A 447 20.58 -11.11 16.24
CA PHE A 447 20.36 -12.52 16.51
C PHE A 447 21.04 -13.42 15.47
N ALA A 448 20.90 -13.10 14.18
CA ALA A 448 21.53 -13.86 13.10
C ALA A 448 23.07 -13.81 13.15
N GLN A 449 23.66 -12.70 13.59
CA GLN A 449 25.11 -12.56 13.77
C GLN A 449 25.61 -13.40 14.95
N LEU A 450 24.92 -13.35 16.09
CA LEU A 450 25.30 -14.08 17.30
C LEU A 450 25.02 -15.60 17.22
N SER A 451 24.11 -16.02 16.34
CA SER A 451 23.75 -17.43 16.14
C SER A 451 24.60 -18.16 15.11
N ARG A 452 25.51 -17.47 14.40
CA ARG A 452 26.41 -18.14 13.45
C ARG A 452 27.51 -18.86 14.24
N PRO A 453 27.72 -20.18 14.02
CA PRO A 453 28.89 -20.86 14.58
C PRO A 453 30.15 -20.26 13.93
N ASP A 454 31.18 -20.04 14.76
CA ASP A 454 32.53 -19.62 14.33
C ASP A 454 33.20 -20.64 13.39
#